data_AF-A0A2K3MLP3-F1
#
_entry.id   AF-A0A2K3MLP3-F1
#
_cell.length_a   1.000
_cell.length_b   1.000
_cell.length_c   1.000
_cell.angle_alpha   90.00
_cell.angle_beta   90.00
_cell.angle_gamma   90.00
#
_symmetry.space_group_name_H-M   'P 1'
#
loop_
_entity.id
_entity.type
_entity.pdbx_description
1 polymer ?
#
loop_
_entity_poly.entity_id
_entity_poly.type
_entity_poly.pdbx_seq_one_letter_code
_entity_poly.pdbx_strand_id
1 'polypeptide(L)'
;MEMEMHGKFHSRRNNAQKLYAVYLVNMITNVRIWKALNSEMEGSNMNIIKKVLQPYSGREENCHTCLSGEILGQSYARVQNIIKSQNLNESQKDGILSCLHMKKCHHNDPIKLIWGPPGTGKTKTVASMLFCLLKLRMRTVTCAPTNTAVLVVASRLHIIAKDSLENGSYGLGDI
;
A
#
# COMPACT_ATOMS: atom_id res chain seq x y z
N MET A 1 -79.75 39.73 -2.03
CA MET A 1 -79.60 39.42 -0.60
C MET A 1 -78.69 38.21 -0.51
N GLU A 2 -77.78 38.21 0.46
CA GLU A 2 -76.73 37.20 0.70
C GLU A 2 -75.54 37.24 -0.28
N MET A 3 -74.29 37.10 0.13
CA MET A 3 -73.64 37.15 1.45
C MET A 3 -72.16 37.41 1.14
N GLU A 4 -71.53 38.33 1.87
CA GLU A 4 -70.08 38.51 1.86
C GLU A 4 -69.38 37.21 2.25
N MET A 5 -68.39 36.76 1.47
CA MET A 5 -67.39 35.82 1.96
C MET A 5 -66.03 36.51 1.93
N HIS A 6 -65.67 37.07 3.09
CA HIS A 6 -64.35 37.59 3.41
C HIS A 6 -63.30 36.47 3.32
N GLY A 7 -62.78 36.23 2.13
CA GLY A 7 -61.55 35.47 1.91
C GLY A 7 -60.37 36.42 1.86
N LYS A 8 -59.83 36.83 3.02
CA LYS A 8 -58.48 37.43 3.07
C LYS A 8 -57.48 36.36 2.61
N PHE A 9 -57.19 36.32 1.30
CA PHE A 9 -56.01 35.63 0.80
C PHE A 9 -54.79 36.41 1.30
N HIS A 10 -54.31 35.99 2.47
CA HIS A 10 -52.99 36.35 2.95
C HIS A 10 -51.98 35.82 1.91
N SER A 11 -51.52 36.69 1.02
CA SER A 11 -50.34 36.44 0.20
C SER A 11 -49.15 36.31 1.17
N ARG A 12 -48.89 35.08 1.61
CA ARG A 12 -47.58 34.73 2.19
C ARG A 12 -46.59 34.78 1.04
N ARG A 13 -45.98 35.95 0.82
CA ARG A 13 -44.71 36.04 0.09
C ARG A 13 -43.72 35.15 0.83
N ASN A 14 -43.55 33.91 0.35
CA ASN A 14 -42.38 33.12 0.67
C ASN A 14 -41.18 33.80 0.00
N ASN A 15 -40.58 34.77 0.70
CA ASN A 15 -39.25 35.27 0.40
C ASN A 15 -38.26 34.14 0.71
N ALA A 16 -38.19 33.13 -0.17
CA ALA A 16 -37.16 32.11 -0.09
C ALA A 16 -35.81 32.80 -0.29
N GLN A 17 -35.01 32.82 0.78
CA GLN A 17 -33.71 33.44 0.79
C GLN A 17 -32.82 32.75 -0.25
N LYS A 18 -32.35 33.51 -1.24
CA LYS A 18 -31.43 32.96 -2.26
C LYS A 18 -30.06 32.76 -1.63
N LEU A 19 -29.63 31.51 -1.55
CA LEU A 19 -28.29 31.14 -1.10
C LEU A 19 -27.42 30.84 -2.33
N TYR A 20 -26.16 31.24 -2.25
CA TYR A 20 -25.15 30.95 -3.24
C TYR A 20 -24.05 30.13 -2.58
N ALA A 21 -23.55 29.12 -3.30
CA ALA A 21 -22.44 28.29 -2.88
C ALA A 21 -21.36 28.30 -3.95
N VAL A 22 -20.10 28.37 -3.53
CA VAL A 22 -18.93 28.30 -4.41
C VAL A 22 -17.99 27.26 -3.81
N TYR A 23 -17.46 26.39 -4.66
CA TYR A 23 -16.45 25.42 -4.25
C TYR A 23 -15.12 26.12 -3.99
N LEU A 24 -14.55 25.90 -2.80
CA LEU A 24 -13.24 26.43 -2.42
C LEU A 24 -12.16 25.38 -2.65
N VAL A 25 -12.10 24.36 -1.77
CA VAL A 25 -11.06 23.33 -1.78
C VAL A 25 -11.53 22.07 -1.07
N ASN A 26 -10.97 20.93 -1.47
CA ASN A 26 -11.18 19.66 -0.80
C ASN A 26 -10.25 19.52 0.42
N MET A 27 -10.84 19.51 1.62
CA MET A 27 -10.10 19.40 2.88
C MET A 27 -9.78 17.97 3.32
N ILE A 28 -10.25 16.94 2.61
CA ILE A 28 -10.14 15.53 3.04
C ILE A 28 -8.68 15.12 3.24
N THR A 29 -7.77 15.50 2.34
CA THR A 29 -6.34 15.16 2.47
C THR A 29 -5.71 15.80 3.71
N ASN A 30 -5.97 17.09 3.95
CA ASN A 30 -5.46 17.81 5.12
C ASN A 30 -5.99 17.21 6.42
N VAL A 31 -7.28 16.89 6.46
CA VAL A 31 -7.90 16.24 7.62
C VAL A 31 -7.27 14.87 7.89
N ARG A 32 -6.97 14.07 6.84
CA ARG A 32 -6.30 12.76 7.00
C ARG A 32 -4.88 12.90 7.55
N ILE A 33 -4.10 13.85 7.03
CA ILE A 33 -2.73 14.12 7.51
C ILE A 33 -2.77 14.56 8.98
N TRP A 34 -3.63 15.53 9.31
CA TRP A 34 -3.79 16.00 10.68
C TRP A 34 -4.14 14.87 11.65
N LYS A 35 -5.11 14.01 11.27
CA LYS A 35 -5.48 12.84 12.08
C LYS A 35 -4.32 11.85 12.26
N ALA A 36 -3.50 11.63 11.24
CA ALA A 36 -2.35 10.73 11.33
C ALA A 36 -1.23 11.30 12.21
N LEU A 37 -1.08 12.63 12.27
CA LEU A 37 -0.10 13.31 13.13
C LEU A 37 -0.56 13.40 14.59
N ASN A 38 -1.87 13.56 14.81
CA ASN A 38 -2.46 13.82 16.12
C ASN A 38 -3.24 12.62 16.68
N SER A 39 -3.10 11.43 16.10
CA SER A 39 -3.75 10.24 16.65
C SER A 39 -3.15 9.90 18.01
N GLU A 40 -3.98 9.67 19.02
CA GLU A 40 -3.54 9.02 20.25
C GLU A 40 -3.14 7.58 19.91
N MET A 41 -1.84 7.31 20.04
CA MET A 41 -1.21 6.08 19.56
C MET A 41 -1.12 5.01 20.67
N GLU A 42 -2.01 5.07 21.66
CA GLU A 42 -2.06 4.11 22.78
C GLU A 42 -2.23 2.68 22.24
N GLY A 43 -1.26 1.81 22.55
CA GLY A 43 -1.23 0.41 22.09
C GLY A 43 -0.79 0.19 20.63
N SER A 44 -0.48 1.24 19.86
CA SER A 44 -0.02 1.09 18.47
C SER A 44 1.49 0.86 18.36
N ASN A 45 1.92 0.13 17.33
CA ASN A 45 3.35 -0.15 17.11
C ASN A 45 4.07 1.10 16.56
N MET A 46 4.91 1.70 17.41
CA MET A 46 5.65 2.94 17.13
C MET A 46 7.07 2.70 16.59
N ASN A 47 7.48 1.45 16.38
CA ASN A 47 8.86 1.12 16.06
C ASN A 47 9.32 1.80 14.77
N ILE A 48 8.44 1.87 13.77
CA ILE A 48 8.75 2.54 12.50
C ILE A 48 9.03 4.04 12.71
N ILE A 49 8.20 4.71 13.51
CA ILE A 49 8.33 6.15 13.80
C ILE A 49 9.60 6.40 14.61
N LYS A 50 9.82 5.62 15.67
CA LYS A 50 11.03 5.73 16.51
C LYS A 50 12.31 5.57 15.67
N LYS A 51 12.35 4.59 14.77
CA LYS A 51 13.52 4.34 13.92
C LYS A 51 13.75 5.41 12.87
N VAL A 52 12.68 5.98 12.28
CA VAL A 52 12.80 7.08 11.32
C VAL A 52 13.23 8.39 11.98
N LEU A 53 12.83 8.63 13.23
CA LEU A 53 13.20 9.84 13.97
C LEU A 53 14.60 9.79 14.60
N GLN A 54 15.20 8.59 14.74
CA GLN A 54 16.55 8.47 15.26
C GLN A 54 17.59 8.96 14.24
N PRO A 55 18.66 9.66 14.70
CA PRO A 55 19.81 9.95 13.87
C PRO A 55 20.37 8.68 13.27
N TYR A 56 20.75 8.71 12.00
CA TYR A 56 21.23 7.55 11.27
C TYR A 56 22.48 6.97 11.96
N SER A 57 22.33 5.88 12.71
CA SER A 57 23.38 5.34 13.59
C SER A 57 24.39 4.42 12.88
N GLY A 58 24.33 4.34 11.55
CA GLY A 58 25.28 3.57 10.75
C GLY A 58 24.87 2.11 10.58
N ARG A 59 24.90 1.69 9.31
CA ARG A 59 24.74 0.34 8.73
C ARG A 59 23.49 -0.44 9.17
N GLU A 60 22.49 -0.47 8.27
CA GLU A 60 21.41 -1.45 8.30
C GLU A 60 21.95 -2.86 8.00
N GLU A 61 22.65 -3.46 8.95
CA GLU A 61 23.15 -4.82 8.80
C GLU A 61 21.98 -5.80 8.83
N ASN A 62 21.99 -6.73 7.88
CA ASN A 62 21.10 -7.87 7.93
C ASN A 62 21.45 -8.68 9.18
N CYS A 63 20.44 -9.18 9.90
CA CYS A 63 20.68 -9.95 11.11
C CYS A 63 21.49 -11.21 10.78
N HIS A 64 22.76 -11.25 11.21
CA HIS A 64 23.66 -12.38 10.97
C HIS A 64 23.13 -13.69 11.59
N THR A 65 22.43 -13.60 12.72
CA THR A 65 21.77 -14.73 13.39
C THR A 65 20.62 -15.32 12.56
N CYS A 66 19.84 -14.47 11.88
CA CYS A 66 18.74 -14.94 11.02
C CYS A 66 19.20 -15.33 9.62
N LEU A 67 20.36 -14.84 9.19
CA LEU A 67 20.97 -15.21 7.91
C LEU A 67 21.58 -16.62 7.94
N SER A 68 22.12 -17.08 9.08
CA SER A 68 22.74 -18.40 9.20
C SER A 68 21.77 -19.52 9.57
N GLY A 69 20.51 -19.21 9.90
CA GLY A 69 19.52 -20.20 10.30
C GLY A 69 18.86 -20.90 9.11
N GLU A 70 19.10 -22.21 8.96
CA GLU A 70 18.55 -23.14 7.96
C GLU A 70 17.00 -23.29 7.97
N ILE A 71 16.21 -22.33 8.45
CA ILE A 71 14.75 -22.48 8.66
C ILE A 71 13.93 -21.94 7.48
N LEU A 72 14.44 -22.08 6.25
CA LEU A 72 13.82 -21.52 5.05
C LEU A 72 13.64 -22.53 3.89
N GLY A 73 13.86 -23.83 4.10
CA GLY A 73 13.97 -24.84 3.03
C GLY A 73 12.91 -24.79 1.91
N GLN A 74 11.61 -24.74 2.21
CA GLN A 74 10.58 -24.96 1.17
C GLN A 74 9.88 -23.69 0.66
N SER A 75 9.55 -22.74 1.55
CA SER A 75 8.96 -21.46 1.14
C SER A 75 9.97 -20.56 0.43
N TYR A 76 11.25 -20.65 0.78
CA TYR A 76 12.31 -19.90 0.12
C TYR A 76 12.64 -20.46 -1.27
N ALA A 77 12.67 -21.79 -1.43
CA ALA A 77 12.83 -22.41 -2.74
C ALA A 77 11.72 -21.98 -3.72
N ARG A 78 10.46 -21.92 -3.23
CA ARG A 78 9.33 -21.40 -4.03
C ARG A 78 9.52 -19.94 -4.42
N VAL A 79 9.95 -19.09 -3.47
CA VAL A 79 10.26 -17.67 -3.73
C VAL A 79 11.43 -17.51 -4.70
N GLN A 80 12.49 -18.29 -4.56
CA GLN A 80 13.65 -18.25 -5.47
C GLN A 80 13.24 -18.62 -6.89
N ASN A 81 12.39 -19.63 -7.07
CA ASN A 81 11.87 -20.01 -8.38
C ASN A 81 11.01 -18.90 -8.99
N ILE A 82 10.19 -18.24 -8.18
CA ILE A 82 9.44 -17.05 -8.59
C ILE A 82 10.40 -15.94 -9.03
N ILE A 83 11.39 -15.59 -8.21
CA ILE A 83 12.36 -14.52 -8.53
C ILE A 83 13.13 -14.83 -9.82
N LYS A 84 13.51 -16.09 -10.04
CA LYS A 84 14.20 -16.54 -11.26
C LYS A 84 13.33 -16.32 -12.50
N SER A 85 12.02 -16.53 -12.43
CA SER A 85 11.12 -16.36 -13.59
C SER A 85 10.86 -14.89 -13.98
N GLN A 86 11.22 -13.94 -13.10
CA GLN A 86 10.91 -12.52 -13.31
C GLN A 86 11.97 -11.73 -14.10
N ASN A 87 13.05 -12.39 -14.53
CA ASN A 87 14.18 -11.76 -15.25
C ASN A 87 14.64 -10.45 -14.56
N LEU A 88 14.95 -10.56 -13.26
CA LEU A 88 15.47 -9.48 -12.43
C LEU A 88 17.01 -9.49 -12.47
N ASN A 89 17.64 -8.33 -12.29
CA ASN A 89 19.08 -8.27 -12.07
C ASN A 89 19.43 -8.59 -10.61
N GLU A 90 20.71 -8.81 -10.31
CA GLU A 90 21.13 -9.22 -8.95
C GLU A 90 20.75 -8.21 -7.86
N SER A 91 20.90 -6.91 -8.09
CA SER A 91 20.55 -5.90 -7.09
C SER A 91 19.05 -5.88 -6.76
N GLN A 92 18.20 -6.13 -7.75
CA GLN A 92 16.75 -6.28 -7.55
C GLN A 92 16.42 -7.58 -6.79
N LYS A 93 17.11 -8.69 -7.10
CA LYS A 93 16.94 -9.97 -6.39
C LYS A 93 17.35 -9.82 -4.93
N ASP A 94 18.51 -9.27 -4.66
CA ASP A 94 19.05 -9.07 -3.31
C ASP A 94 18.15 -8.16 -2.48
N GLY A 95 17.63 -7.08 -3.08
CA GLY A 95 16.63 -6.21 -2.44
C GLY A 95 15.36 -6.96 -2.07
N ILE A 96 14.88 -7.87 -2.93
CA ILE A 96 13.72 -8.73 -2.64
C ILE A 96 14.00 -9.69 -1.50
N LEU A 97 15.09 -10.45 -1.59
CA LEU A 97 15.46 -11.46 -0.61
C LEU A 97 15.69 -10.82 0.77
N SER A 98 16.39 -9.69 0.83
CA SER A 98 16.64 -8.96 2.07
C SER A 98 15.33 -8.58 2.79
N CYS A 99 14.32 -8.07 2.07
CA CYS A 99 13.04 -7.74 2.70
C CYS A 99 12.26 -8.99 3.16
N LEU A 100 12.31 -10.09 2.40
CA LEU A 100 11.61 -11.31 2.77
C LEU A 100 12.20 -11.96 4.03
N HIS A 101 13.52 -11.84 4.23
CA HIS A 101 14.20 -12.37 5.40
C HIS A 101 13.82 -11.62 6.69
N MET A 102 13.50 -10.33 6.61
CA MET A 102 13.11 -9.54 7.78
C MET A 102 11.82 -10.01 8.44
N LYS A 103 10.92 -10.67 7.69
CA LYS A 103 9.66 -11.19 8.25
C LYS A 103 9.90 -12.07 9.48
N LYS A 104 10.97 -12.87 9.47
CA LYS A 104 11.29 -13.83 10.54
C LYS A 104 12.31 -13.28 11.55
N CYS A 105 12.77 -12.05 11.38
CA CYS A 105 13.75 -11.44 12.26
C CYS A 105 13.04 -10.72 13.40
N HIS A 106 13.18 -11.26 14.62
CA HIS A 106 12.71 -10.58 15.85
C HIS A 106 13.79 -9.67 16.46
N HIS A 107 14.98 -9.61 15.85
CA HIS A 107 16.16 -8.95 16.41
C HIS A 107 16.38 -7.52 15.92
N ASN A 108 15.64 -7.07 14.89
CA ASN A 108 15.79 -5.73 14.34
C ASN A 108 14.44 -5.20 13.86
N ASP A 109 14.24 -3.88 13.95
CA ASP A 109 13.05 -3.21 13.45
C ASP A 109 12.98 -3.32 11.92
N PRO A 110 11.85 -3.78 11.34
CA PRO A 110 11.79 -4.25 9.97
C PRO A 110 11.55 -3.11 8.96
N ILE A 111 12.48 -2.16 8.86
CA ILE A 111 12.48 -1.15 7.79
C ILE A 111 13.61 -1.44 6.80
N LYS A 112 13.31 -1.33 5.50
CA LYS A 112 14.30 -1.31 4.42
C LYS A 112 13.98 -0.21 3.43
N LEU A 113 15.04 0.43 2.96
CA LEU A 113 14.97 1.33 1.83
C LEU A 113 15.42 0.62 0.56
N ILE A 114 14.50 0.48 -0.40
CA ILE A 114 14.85 0.12 -1.77
C ILE A 114 14.95 1.40 -2.58
N TRP A 115 16.14 1.71 -3.06
CA TRP A 115 16.42 2.91 -3.84
C TRP A 115 17.04 2.56 -5.19
N GLY A 116 16.83 3.44 -6.18
CA GLY A 116 17.51 3.32 -7.46
C GLY A 116 17.24 4.52 -8.39
N PRO A 117 18.18 4.85 -9.30
CA PRO A 117 18.02 5.89 -10.31
C PRO A 117 16.76 5.74 -11.20
N PRO A 118 16.38 6.77 -11.98
CA PRO A 118 15.36 6.63 -13.02
C PRO A 118 15.67 5.46 -13.97
N GLY A 119 14.65 4.74 -14.41
CA GLY A 119 14.84 3.61 -15.35
C GLY A 119 15.33 2.29 -14.75
N THR A 120 15.73 2.22 -13.47
CA THR A 120 16.28 0.98 -12.85
C THR A 120 15.24 -0.09 -12.47
N GLY A 121 14.02 0.03 -12.98
CA GLY A 121 13.01 -1.01 -12.78
C GLY A 121 12.42 -1.11 -11.38
N LYS A 122 12.52 -0.07 -10.52
CA LYS A 122 11.94 -0.04 -9.15
C LYS A 122 10.52 -0.63 -9.07
N THR A 123 9.64 -0.21 -9.98
CA THR A 123 8.25 -0.72 -10.05
C THR A 123 8.19 -2.21 -10.38
N LYS A 124 9.09 -2.71 -11.25
CA LYS A 124 9.21 -4.14 -11.54
C LYS A 124 9.60 -4.89 -10.27
N THR A 125 10.61 -4.41 -9.55
CA THR A 125 11.04 -4.96 -8.26
C THR A 125 9.91 -5.02 -7.23
N VAL A 126 9.15 -3.92 -7.09
CA VAL A 126 8.00 -3.86 -6.16
C VAL A 126 6.91 -4.86 -6.56
N ALA A 127 6.56 -4.94 -7.85
CA ALA A 127 5.55 -5.90 -8.31
C ALA A 127 5.99 -7.36 -8.09
N SER A 128 7.25 -7.69 -8.37
CA SER A 128 7.80 -9.03 -8.12
C SER A 128 7.86 -9.35 -6.62
N MET A 129 8.22 -8.38 -5.77
CA MET A 129 8.17 -8.53 -4.31
C MET A 129 6.74 -8.83 -3.86
N LEU A 130 5.76 -8.04 -4.31
CA LEU A 130 4.35 -8.23 -3.94
C LEU A 130 3.84 -9.61 -4.35
N PHE A 131 4.24 -10.08 -5.52
CA PHE A 131 3.91 -11.43 -5.96
C PHE A 131 4.52 -12.50 -5.06
N CYS A 132 5.78 -12.33 -4.62
CA CYS A 132 6.40 -13.22 -3.62
C CYS A 132 5.61 -13.22 -2.30
N LEU A 133 5.28 -12.04 -1.78
CA LEU A 133 4.49 -11.88 -0.54
C LEU A 133 3.11 -12.53 -0.66
N LEU A 134 2.45 -12.39 -1.81
CA LEU A 134 1.17 -13.03 -2.11
C LEU A 134 1.29 -14.57 -2.11
N LYS A 135 2.32 -15.13 -2.75
CA LYS A 135 2.57 -16.59 -2.74
C LYS A 135 2.95 -17.13 -1.36
N LEU A 136 3.52 -16.27 -0.50
CA LEU A 136 3.74 -16.55 0.92
C LEU A 136 2.49 -16.34 1.79
N ARG A 137 1.33 -16.05 1.19
CA ARG A 137 0.04 -15.78 1.85
C ARG A 137 0.12 -14.66 2.90
N MET A 138 0.92 -13.63 2.63
CA MET A 138 1.04 -12.47 3.50
C MET A 138 0.01 -11.41 3.13
N ARG A 139 -0.70 -10.88 4.13
CA ARG A 139 -1.52 -9.68 3.95
C ARG A 139 -0.57 -8.50 3.82
N THR A 140 -0.55 -7.89 2.64
CA THR A 140 0.34 -6.78 2.32
C THR A 140 -0.49 -5.57 1.88
N VAL A 141 -0.20 -4.41 2.45
CA VAL A 141 -0.72 -3.13 1.99
C VAL A 141 0.35 -2.46 1.14
N THR A 142 -0.03 -1.96 -0.03
CA THR A 142 0.84 -1.17 -0.91
C THR A 142 0.21 0.19 -1.12
N CYS A 143 1.02 1.24 -0.94
CA CYS A 143 0.58 2.62 -1.11
C CYS A 143 1.48 3.30 -2.14
N ALA A 144 0.92 4.27 -2.86
CA ALA A 144 1.68 5.19 -3.69
C ALA A 144 1.05 6.59 -3.65
N PRO A 145 1.80 7.67 -3.91
CA PRO A 145 1.27 9.04 -3.81
C PRO A 145 0.21 9.40 -4.86
N THR A 146 0.16 8.68 -5.98
CA THR A 146 -0.79 8.94 -7.08
C THR A 146 -1.55 7.69 -7.49
N ASN A 147 -2.80 7.85 -7.92
CA ASN A 147 -3.63 6.75 -8.41
C ASN A 147 -2.98 6.05 -9.62
N THR A 148 -2.34 6.80 -10.52
CA THR A 148 -1.62 6.22 -11.65
C THR A 148 -0.48 5.31 -11.20
N ALA A 149 0.29 5.68 -10.17
CA ALA A 149 1.33 4.82 -9.63
C ALA A 149 0.76 3.53 -9.02
N VAL A 150 -0.37 3.62 -8.31
CA VAL A 150 -1.09 2.44 -7.80
C VAL A 150 -1.51 1.52 -8.95
N LEU A 151 -2.12 2.07 -10.00
CA LEU A 151 -2.57 1.30 -11.17
C LEU A 151 -1.41 0.61 -11.89
N VAL A 152 -0.27 1.28 -12.05
CA VAL A 152 0.91 0.70 -12.69
C VAL A 152 1.43 -0.50 -11.88
N VAL A 153 1.48 -0.39 -10.54
CA VAL A 153 1.91 -1.51 -9.69
C VAL A 153 0.90 -2.66 -9.77
N ALA A 154 -0.40 -2.36 -9.67
CA ALA A 154 -1.47 -3.37 -9.74
C ALA A 154 -1.48 -4.10 -11.09
N SER A 155 -1.37 -3.37 -12.20
CA SER A 155 -1.30 -3.94 -13.56
C SER A 155 -0.09 -4.87 -13.72
N ARG A 156 1.10 -4.45 -13.25
CA ARG A 156 2.29 -5.30 -13.30
C ARG A 156 2.15 -6.55 -12.45
N LEU A 157 1.62 -6.43 -11.24
CA LEU A 157 1.36 -7.59 -10.39
C LEU A 157 0.38 -8.57 -11.05
N HIS A 158 -0.66 -8.05 -11.71
CA HIS A 158 -1.64 -8.87 -12.42
C HIS A 158 -0.99 -9.66 -13.57
N ILE A 159 -0.16 -9.01 -14.40
CA ILE A 159 0.58 -9.68 -15.49
C ILE A 159 1.46 -10.80 -14.92
N ILE A 160 2.25 -10.51 -13.88
CA ILE A 160 3.12 -11.51 -13.23
C ILE A 160 2.30 -12.70 -12.71
N ALA A 161 1.16 -12.43 -12.08
CA ALA A 161 0.30 -13.48 -11.56
C ALA A 161 -0.32 -14.34 -12.67
N LYS A 162 -0.73 -13.72 -13.77
CA LYS A 162 -1.30 -14.40 -14.93
C LYS A 162 -0.27 -15.31 -15.60
N ASP A 163 0.92 -14.79 -15.89
CA ASP A 163 2.02 -15.56 -16.51
C ASP A 163 2.46 -16.75 -15.63
N SER A 164 2.30 -16.62 -14.30
CA SER A 164 2.56 -17.72 -13.37
C SER A 164 1.52 -18.84 -13.42
N LEU A 165 0.29 -18.52 -13.85
CA LEU A 165 -0.82 -19.47 -13.97
C LEU A 165 -0.76 -20.19 -15.32
N GLU A 166 -0.40 -19.50 -16.40
CA GLU A 166 -0.26 -20.13 -17.72
C GLU A 166 0.86 -21.20 -17.77
N ASN A 167 1.85 -21.12 -16.86
CA ASN A 167 2.91 -22.13 -16.69
C ASN A 167 2.53 -23.32 -15.78
N GLY A 168 1.33 -23.33 -15.20
CA GLY A 168 0.81 -24.44 -14.41
C GLY A 168 -0.57 -24.82 -14.91
N SER A 169 -0.73 -25.96 -15.56
CA SER A 169 -1.99 -26.44 -16.13
C SER A 169 -3.08 -26.65 -15.06
N TYR A 170 -3.75 -25.59 -14.60
CA TYR A 170 -4.95 -25.69 -13.77
C TYR A 170 -5.92 -24.56 -14.11
N GLY A 171 -7.12 -24.97 -14.50
CA GLY A 171 -8.18 -24.13 -15.03
C GLY A 171 -8.73 -23.14 -14.02
N LEU A 172 -9.24 -22.03 -14.55
CA LEU A 172 -10.13 -21.10 -13.86
C LEU A 172 -11.38 -21.87 -13.41
N GLY A 173 -11.39 -22.34 -12.17
CA GLY A 173 -12.56 -23.00 -11.62
C GLY A 173 -12.21 -23.76 -10.35
N ASP A 174 -11.95 -23.02 -9.28
CA ASP A 174 -12.19 -23.44 -7.90
C ASP A 174 -12.08 -22.18 -7.02
N ILE A 175 -13.20 -21.46 -6.97
CA ILE A 175 -13.61 -20.57 -5.86
C ILE A 175 -14.72 -21.31 -5.14
#